data_AF-A0A8J9TF41-F1
#
_entry.id   AF-A0A8J9TF41-F1
#
_cell.length_a   1.000
_cell.length_b   1.000
_cell.length_c   1.000
_cell.angle_alpha   90.00
_cell.angle_beta   90.00
_cell.angle_gamma   90.00
#
_symmetry.space_group_name_H-M   'P 1'
#
loop_
_entity.id
_entity.type
_entity.pdbx_description
1 polymer ?
#
loop_
_entity_poly.entity_id
_entity_poly.type
_entity_poly.pdbx_seq_one_letter_code
_entity_poly.pdbx_strand_id
1 'polypeptide(L)'
;MVWGASFGRLARQGIPRRGLVVGVGASVTAASSWLISGTPVRLEEAATTSIAVANPDACDFDVYLETPTADDLPTLLREFQAGKEVWPWIWTQPNVDGPHDVYVLPEHAMDESSSLTAIQTFRINNPGRNVMLVIPDPAVLDSVPKELLDHCGVVQSNIALLNYRHKILMLEDERVVCFDRLTIL
;
A
#
# COMPACT_ATOMS: atom_id res chain seq x y z
N MET A 1 20.46 -42.84 6.45
CA MET A 1 20.49 -42.97 4.98
C MET A 1 19.10 -42.59 4.46
N VAL A 2 18.84 -41.68 3.54
CA VAL A 2 19.57 -40.60 2.87
C VAL A 2 18.45 -39.58 2.53
N TRP A 3 18.75 -38.29 2.68
CA TRP A 3 17.93 -37.15 2.28
C TRP A 3 17.79 -37.06 0.75
N GLY A 4 16.64 -36.58 0.27
CA GLY A 4 16.41 -36.24 -1.13
C GLY A 4 15.65 -34.92 -1.28
N ALA A 5 16.29 -33.81 -0.89
CA ALA A 5 15.80 -32.47 -1.18
C ALA A 5 16.10 -32.13 -2.65
N SER A 6 15.07 -31.88 -3.46
CA SER A 6 15.22 -31.16 -4.72
C SER A 6 14.90 -29.69 -4.48
N PHE A 7 15.96 -28.88 -4.47
CA PHE A 7 15.91 -27.43 -4.45
C PHE A 7 15.37 -26.91 -5.79
N GLY A 8 14.08 -26.53 -5.82
CA GLY A 8 13.53 -25.61 -6.81
C GLY A 8 13.91 -24.19 -6.44
N ARG A 9 14.62 -23.53 -7.35
CA ARG A 9 15.30 -22.24 -7.21
C ARG A 9 14.36 -21.12 -6.72
N LEU A 10 14.53 -20.70 -5.47
CA LEU A 10 13.96 -19.49 -4.86
C LEU A 10 14.19 -18.27 -5.78
N ALA A 11 13.12 -17.70 -6.31
CA ALA A 11 13.13 -16.35 -6.84
C ALA A 11 13.38 -15.41 -5.65
N ARG A 12 14.62 -14.93 -5.53
CA ARG A 12 15.00 -13.91 -4.56
C ARG A 12 14.22 -12.65 -4.91
N GLN A 13 13.22 -12.31 -4.10
CA GLN A 13 12.65 -10.97 -4.06
C GLN A 13 13.77 -10.00 -3.73
N GLY A 14 14.24 -9.29 -4.76
CA GLY A 14 15.20 -8.21 -4.64
C GLY A 14 14.47 -6.91 -4.79
N ILE A 15 14.36 -6.15 -3.69
CA ILE A 15 14.09 -4.71 -3.75
C ILE A 15 15.16 -4.10 -4.67
N PRO A 16 14.80 -3.33 -5.73
CA PRO A 16 15.79 -2.72 -6.60
C PRO A 16 16.62 -1.72 -5.80
N ARG A 17 17.88 -2.07 -5.55
CA ARG A 17 18.90 -1.15 -5.04
C ARG A 17 19.35 -0.26 -6.21
N ARG A 18 18.96 1.01 -6.25
CA ARG A 18 19.61 2.00 -7.12
C ARG A 18 19.98 3.29 -6.38
N GLY A 19 21.27 3.62 -6.52
CA GLY A 19 21.91 4.93 -6.58
C GLY A 19 21.33 6.07 -5.77
N LEU A 20 21.93 6.33 -4.61
CA LEU A 20 21.79 7.56 -3.83
C LEU A 20 22.38 8.75 -4.61
N VAL A 21 21.53 9.69 -5.02
CA VAL A 21 21.96 11.04 -5.42
C VAL A 21 21.42 12.02 -4.39
N VAL A 22 22.32 12.62 -3.60
CA VAL A 22 21.96 13.59 -2.56
C VAL A 22 21.96 14.99 -3.17
N GLY A 23 20.76 15.55 -3.38
CA GLY A 23 20.58 16.97 -3.69
C GLY A 23 20.09 17.71 -2.44
N VAL A 24 20.86 18.69 -1.95
CA VAL A 24 20.48 19.53 -0.80
C VAL A 24 19.72 20.76 -1.32
N GLY A 25 18.43 20.86 -1.00
CA GLY A 25 17.63 22.06 -1.22
C GLY A 25 17.07 22.57 0.11
N ALA A 26 17.51 23.75 0.57
CA ALA A 26 16.94 24.42 1.73
C ALA A 26 15.92 25.47 1.25
N SER A 27 14.68 25.39 1.73
CA SER A 27 13.69 26.49 1.60
C SER A 27 13.47 27.11 2.97
N VAL A 28 13.66 28.44 3.07
CA VAL A 28 13.47 29.22 4.29
C VAL A 28 12.19 30.03 4.16
N THR A 29 11.21 29.80 5.04
CA THR A 29 10.04 30.68 5.17
C THR A 29 10.14 31.39 6.52
N ALA A 30 10.49 32.68 6.49
CA ALA A 30 10.60 33.51 7.69
C ALA A 30 9.21 34.04 8.09
N ALA A 31 8.79 33.76 9.32
CA ALA A 31 7.68 34.45 9.97
C ALA A 31 8.19 35.18 11.22
N SER A 32 7.99 36.50 11.24
CA SER A 32 8.44 37.41 12.29
C SER A 32 7.41 37.54 13.41
N SER A 33 7.82 37.46 14.69
CA SER A 33 7.25 38.30 15.76
C SER A 33 7.90 38.18 17.14
N TRP A 34 8.26 39.36 17.66
CA TRP A 34 8.36 39.89 19.05
C TRP A 34 9.26 39.25 20.13
N LEU A 35 10.07 40.16 20.69
CA LEU A 35 10.97 40.07 21.85
C LEU A 35 10.25 39.75 23.16
N ILE A 36 10.69 38.71 23.88
CA ILE A 36 10.78 38.68 25.35
C ILE A 36 12.06 37.93 25.73
N SER A 37 12.82 38.52 26.66
CA SER A 37 14.12 38.02 27.10
C SER A 37 14.01 36.66 27.79
N GLY A 38 14.69 35.66 27.24
CA GLY A 38 14.86 34.34 27.80
C GLY A 38 15.91 33.64 26.94
N THR A 39 16.89 33.00 27.56
CA THR A 39 17.96 32.25 26.92
C THR A 39 17.39 31.41 25.77
N PRO A 40 17.84 31.55 24.50
CA PRO A 40 17.28 30.75 23.42
C PRO A 40 17.67 29.29 23.65
N VAL A 41 16.68 28.48 24.05
CA VAL A 41 16.75 27.04 23.87
C VAL A 41 16.84 26.83 22.38
N ARG A 42 18.00 26.39 21.90
CA ARG A 42 18.20 26.00 20.51
C ARG A 42 17.32 24.78 20.27
N LEU A 43 16.12 25.02 19.75
CA LEU A 43 15.29 23.96 19.17
C LEU A 43 16.10 23.43 17.98
N GLU A 44 16.67 22.24 18.12
CA GLU A 44 17.16 21.50 16.96
C GLU A 44 15.95 21.23 16.08
N GLU A 45 15.83 22.01 15.01
CA GLU A 45 14.90 21.71 13.92
C GLU A 45 15.20 20.29 13.46
N ALA A 46 14.26 19.37 13.71
CA ALA A 46 14.29 18.06 13.11
C ALA A 46 14.28 18.28 11.60
N ALA A 47 15.43 18.09 10.96
CA ALA A 47 15.55 18.12 9.52
C ALA A 47 14.69 16.98 8.95
N THR A 48 13.45 17.29 8.59
CA THR A 48 12.57 16.37 7.87
C THR A 48 13.23 16.11 6.52
N THR A 49 13.86 14.94 6.39
CA THR A 49 14.36 14.46 5.11
C THR A 49 13.15 13.94 4.33
N SER A 50 12.57 14.76 3.46
CA SER A 50 11.60 14.28 2.50
C SER A 50 12.34 13.72 1.29
N ILE A 51 12.09 12.46 0.97
CA ILE A 51 12.48 11.91 -0.33
C ILE A 51 11.40 12.39 -1.30
N ALA A 52 11.74 13.32 -2.19
CA ALA A 52 10.89 13.62 -3.32
C ALA A 52 10.83 12.36 -4.19
N VAL A 53 9.69 11.67 -4.18
CA VAL A 53 9.44 10.56 -5.10
C VAL A 53 9.25 11.20 -6.47
N ALA A 54 10.25 11.04 -7.35
CA ALA A 54 10.10 11.46 -8.73
C ALA A 54 8.98 10.64 -9.39
N ASN A 55 8.18 11.27 -10.25
CA ASN A 55 7.24 10.53 -11.08
C ASN A 55 8.02 9.44 -11.85
N PRO A 56 7.47 8.22 -11.95
CA PRO A 56 8.07 7.14 -12.70
C PRO A 56 8.31 7.57 -14.16
N ASP A 57 9.51 7.34 -14.69
CA ASP A 57 9.77 7.58 -16.10
C ASP A 57 9.13 6.44 -16.91
N ALA A 58 8.32 6.78 -17.92
CA ALA A 58 7.68 5.80 -18.79
C ALA A 58 8.71 4.88 -19.49
N CYS A 59 9.95 5.34 -19.67
CA CYS A 59 11.02 4.55 -20.27
C CYS A 59 11.51 3.39 -19.40
N ASP A 60 11.17 3.39 -18.10
CA ASP A 60 11.56 2.33 -17.16
C ASP A 60 10.63 1.10 -17.22
N PHE A 61 9.51 1.17 -17.95
CA PHE A 61 8.48 0.14 -17.97
C PHE A 61 8.25 -0.42 -19.37
N ASP A 62 8.04 -1.73 -19.47
CA ASP A 62 7.62 -2.39 -20.72
C ASP A 62 6.18 -2.00 -21.09
N VAL A 63 5.34 -1.74 -20.07
CA VAL A 63 3.96 -1.29 -20.22
C VAL A 63 3.73 -0.13 -19.26
N TYR A 64 3.43 1.04 -19.80
CA TYR A 64 3.15 2.24 -19.03
C TYR A 64 1.78 2.79 -19.40
N LEU A 65 0.88 2.86 -18.42
CA LEU A 65 -0.43 3.49 -18.56
C LEU A 65 -0.47 4.78 -17.75
N GLU A 66 -0.42 5.92 -18.43
CA GLU A 66 -0.47 7.25 -17.79
C GLU A 66 -1.84 7.55 -17.19
N THR A 67 -2.91 7.11 -17.86
CA THR A 67 -4.31 7.34 -17.46
C THR A 67 -5.10 6.03 -17.53
N PRO A 68 -4.81 5.08 -16.64
CA PRO A 68 -5.44 3.77 -16.67
C PRO A 68 -6.95 3.89 -16.41
N THR A 69 -7.72 3.02 -17.05
CA THR A 69 -9.13 2.79 -16.77
C THR A 69 -9.32 1.44 -16.08
N ALA A 70 -10.49 1.21 -15.49
CA ALA A 70 -10.79 -0.08 -14.85
C ALA A 70 -10.68 -1.26 -15.83
N ASP A 71 -10.98 -1.06 -17.11
CA ASP A 71 -10.91 -2.10 -18.14
C ASP A 71 -9.48 -2.42 -18.58
N ASP A 72 -8.51 -1.56 -18.26
CA ASP A 72 -7.09 -1.81 -18.56
C ASP A 72 -6.43 -2.72 -17.53
N LEU A 73 -6.94 -2.77 -16.30
CA LEU A 73 -6.35 -3.54 -15.18
C LEU A 73 -6.11 -5.03 -15.48
N PRO A 74 -7.03 -5.76 -16.15
CA PRO A 74 -6.80 -7.16 -16.51
C PRO A 74 -5.66 -7.33 -17.53
N THR A 75 -5.52 -6.38 -18.46
CA THR A 75 -4.41 -6.36 -19.42
C THR A 75 -3.10 -6.15 -18.67
N LEU A 76 -3.05 -5.15 -17.79
CA LEU A 76 -1.87 -4.86 -16.96
C LEU A 76 -1.43 -6.08 -16.14
N LEU A 77 -2.38 -6.77 -15.49
CA LEU A 77 -2.11 -8.00 -14.74
C LEU A 77 -1.56 -9.11 -15.64
N ARG A 78 -2.12 -9.31 -16.83
CA ARG A 78 -1.64 -10.32 -17.78
C ARG A 78 -0.20 -10.04 -18.23
N GLU A 79 0.12 -8.79 -18.53
CA GLU A 79 1.47 -8.39 -18.94
C GLU A 79 2.48 -8.58 -17.79
N PHE A 80 2.11 -8.22 -16.56
CA PHE A 80 2.92 -8.51 -15.38
C PHE A 80 3.16 -10.01 -15.19
N GLN A 81 2.11 -10.84 -15.35
CA GLN A 81 2.23 -12.30 -15.26
C GLN A 81 3.09 -12.90 -16.39
N ALA A 82 3.24 -12.19 -17.52
CA ALA A 82 4.18 -12.54 -18.57
C ALA A 82 5.64 -12.13 -18.25
N GLY A 83 5.89 -11.55 -17.07
CA GLY A 83 7.21 -11.14 -16.60
C GLY A 83 7.67 -9.77 -17.08
N LYS A 84 6.74 -8.91 -17.50
CA LYS A 84 7.01 -7.52 -17.90
C LYS A 84 7.01 -6.58 -16.70
N GLU A 85 7.80 -5.53 -16.79
CA GLU A 85 7.75 -4.39 -15.86
C GLU A 85 6.59 -3.47 -16.27
N VAL A 86 5.65 -3.24 -15.35
CA VAL A 86 4.41 -2.52 -15.65
C VAL A 86 4.16 -1.35 -14.70
N TRP A 87 3.56 -0.28 -15.23
CA TRP A 87 3.00 0.84 -14.48
C TRP A 87 1.54 1.08 -14.88
N PRO A 88 0.60 1.25 -13.91
CA PRO A 88 0.74 1.16 -12.45
C PRO A 88 1.20 -0.21 -11.91
N TRP A 89 1.66 -0.26 -10.65
CA TRP A 89 2.37 -1.44 -10.12
C TRP A 89 1.41 -2.50 -9.61
N ILE A 90 1.55 -3.74 -10.09
CA ILE A 90 0.89 -4.90 -9.48
C ILE A 90 1.55 -5.17 -8.13
N TRP A 91 0.92 -4.70 -7.07
CA TRP A 91 1.49 -4.74 -5.73
C TRP A 91 1.30 -6.09 -5.06
N THR A 92 0.07 -6.60 -5.06
CA THR A 92 -0.25 -7.88 -4.41
C THR A 92 -1.31 -8.66 -5.16
N GLN A 93 -1.26 -9.99 -5.02
CA GLN A 93 -2.18 -10.94 -5.63
C GLN A 93 -2.52 -12.05 -4.63
N PRO A 94 -3.70 -12.70 -4.75
CA PRO A 94 -4.04 -13.85 -3.92
C PRO A 94 -3.01 -14.97 -4.09
N ASN A 95 -2.31 -15.28 -3.01
CA ASN A 95 -1.36 -16.38 -2.88
C ASN A 95 -1.16 -16.66 -1.37
N VAL A 96 -0.25 -17.55 -1.00
CA VAL A 96 -0.01 -17.93 0.40
C VAL A 96 0.22 -16.71 1.32
N ASP A 97 0.89 -15.67 0.84
CA ASP A 97 1.28 -14.48 1.60
C ASP A 97 0.50 -13.21 1.19
N GLY A 98 -0.18 -13.25 0.04
CA GLY A 98 -0.91 -12.12 -0.52
C GLY A 98 -2.38 -12.06 -0.08
N PRO A 99 -3.05 -10.91 -0.24
CA PRO A 99 -4.40 -10.70 0.23
C PRO A 99 -5.41 -11.53 -0.57
N HIS A 100 -6.33 -12.15 0.15
CA HIS A 100 -7.48 -12.84 -0.43
C HIS A 100 -8.75 -12.01 -0.24
N ASP A 101 -8.94 -11.46 0.96
CA ASP A 101 -10.12 -10.69 1.32
C ASP A 101 -9.73 -9.23 1.58
N VAL A 102 -10.28 -8.31 0.80
CA VAL A 102 -10.06 -6.87 0.95
C VAL A 102 -11.30 -6.23 1.57
N TYR A 103 -11.11 -5.42 2.60
CA TYR A 103 -12.13 -4.61 3.24
C TYR A 103 -11.79 -3.14 3.09
N VAL A 104 -12.75 -2.33 2.64
CA VAL A 104 -12.63 -0.88 2.58
C VAL A 104 -13.40 -0.29 3.75
N LEU A 105 -12.72 0.49 4.58
CA LEU A 105 -13.29 1.09 5.79
C LEU A 105 -13.41 2.60 5.60
N PRO A 106 -14.57 3.13 5.14
CA PRO A 106 -14.78 4.58 5.09
C PRO A 106 -14.90 5.18 6.49
N GLU A 107 -14.91 6.52 6.55
CA GLU A 107 -15.01 7.32 7.78
C GLU A 107 -16.12 6.84 8.73
N HIS A 108 -17.29 6.50 8.19
CA HIS A 108 -18.46 6.08 8.98
C HIS A 108 -18.47 4.60 9.40
N ALA A 109 -17.52 3.78 8.92
CA ALA A 109 -17.51 2.34 9.21
C ALA A 109 -17.31 2.03 10.71
N MET A 110 -16.88 3.03 11.49
CA MET A 110 -16.57 2.89 12.92
C MET A 110 -17.80 3.06 13.82
N ASP A 111 -18.88 3.65 13.33
CA ASP A 111 -20.15 3.69 14.08
C ASP A 111 -20.77 2.28 14.22
N GLU A 112 -20.33 1.35 13.38
CA GLU A 112 -20.76 -0.04 13.37
C GLU A 112 -19.71 -0.97 14.01
N SER A 113 -19.66 -1.03 15.34
CA SER A 113 -18.85 -2.02 16.09
C SER A 113 -19.03 -3.47 15.59
N SER A 114 -20.16 -3.77 14.94
CA SER A 114 -20.44 -5.04 14.27
C SER A 114 -19.49 -5.35 13.11
N SER A 115 -19.05 -4.36 12.35
CA SER A 115 -18.29 -4.55 11.11
C SER A 115 -16.85 -4.98 11.39
N LEU A 116 -16.17 -4.33 12.34
CA LEU A 116 -14.85 -4.76 12.81
C LEU A 116 -14.89 -6.14 13.50
N THR A 117 -15.94 -6.38 14.30
CA THR A 117 -16.16 -7.69 14.93
C THR A 117 -16.37 -8.79 13.90
N ALA A 118 -17.08 -8.49 12.80
CA ALA A 118 -17.28 -9.43 11.69
C ALA A 118 -15.97 -9.75 10.97
N ILE A 119 -15.10 -8.76 10.74
CA ILE A 119 -13.78 -8.98 10.13
C ILE A 119 -12.91 -9.86 11.04
N GLN A 120 -12.85 -9.55 12.35
CA GLN A 120 -12.11 -10.35 13.32
C GLN A 120 -12.61 -11.80 13.36
N THR A 121 -13.93 -11.99 13.41
CA THR A 121 -14.57 -13.32 13.40
C THR A 121 -14.27 -14.06 12.10
N PHE A 122 -14.35 -13.37 10.96
CA PHE A 122 -14.02 -13.95 9.66
C PHE A 122 -12.58 -14.45 9.64
N ARG A 123 -11.62 -13.65 10.09
CA ARG A 123 -10.20 -14.02 10.14
C ARG A 123 -9.95 -15.26 10.99
N ILE A 124 -10.52 -15.31 12.21
CA ILE A 124 -10.38 -16.44 13.13
C ILE A 124 -10.87 -17.74 12.48
N ASN A 125 -11.98 -17.66 11.74
CA ASN A 125 -12.57 -18.81 11.06
C ASN A 125 -11.86 -19.19 9.75
N ASN A 126 -11.00 -18.31 9.21
CA ASN A 126 -10.35 -18.49 7.92
C ASN A 126 -8.83 -18.20 7.98
N PRO A 127 -8.04 -18.95 8.76
CA PRO A 127 -6.63 -18.67 8.97
C PRO A 127 -5.75 -18.79 7.71
N GLY A 128 -6.24 -19.43 6.65
CA GLY A 128 -5.55 -19.54 5.36
C GLY A 128 -5.89 -18.43 4.37
N ARG A 129 -6.64 -17.40 4.77
CA ARG A 129 -7.03 -16.28 3.91
C ARG A 129 -6.54 -14.97 4.52
N ASN A 130 -5.53 -14.39 3.88
CA ASN A 130 -4.98 -13.12 4.32
C ASN A 130 -5.98 -11.99 4.06
N VAL A 131 -6.13 -11.12 5.06
CA VAL A 131 -7.05 -9.98 5.03
C VAL A 131 -6.25 -8.71 4.79
N MET A 132 -6.75 -7.84 3.92
CA MET A 132 -6.24 -6.49 3.72
C MET A 132 -7.32 -5.45 4.04
N LEU A 133 -6.94 -4.42 4.78
CA LEU A 133 -7.75 -3.25 5.09
C LEU A 133 -7.28 -2.07 4.25
N VAL A 134 -8.19 -1.46 3.52
CA VAL A 134 -8.01 -0.18 2.82
C VAL A 134 -8.74 0.88 3.63
N ILE A 135 -7.99 1.82 4.19
CA ILE A 135 -8.48 2.80 5.14
C ILE A 135 -8.17 4.21 4.60
N PRO A 136 -9.13 4.88 3.95
CA PRO A 136 -8.93 6.24 3.44
C PRO A 136 -8.52 7.25 4.51
N ASP A 137 -9.20 7.21 5.65
CA ASP A 137 -9.09 8.23 6.69
C ASP A 137 -8.15 7.77 7.82
N PRO A 138 -7.07 8.53 8.12
CA PRO A 138 -6.20 8.22 9.26
C PRO A 138 -6.94 8.15 10.61
N ALA A 139 -8.02 8.91 10.80
CA ALA A 139 -8.78 8.86 12.05
C ALA A 139 -9.46 7.49 12.26
N VAL A 140 -9.88 6.85 11.16
CA VAL A 140 -10.41 5.48 11.19
C VAL A 140 -9.31 4.51 11.60
N LEU A 141 -8.09 4.66 11.08
CA LEU A 141 -6.97 3.78 11.41
C LEU A 141 -6.70 3.73 12.92
N ASP A 142 -6.72 4.89 13.60
CA ASP A 142 -6.50 4.99 15.05
C ASP A 142 -7.58 4.27 15.87
N SER A 143 -8.77 4.09 15.30
CA SER A 143 -9.89 3.41 15.94
C SER A 143 -9.92 1.89 15.69
N VAL A 144 -9.11 1.38 14.74
CA VAL A 144 -9.03 -0.05 14.47
C VAL A 144 -8.30 -0.77 15.61
N PRO A 145 -8.87 -1.86 16.18
CA PRO A 145 -8.21 -2.63 17.22
C PRO A 145 -6.84 -3.13 16.78
N LYS A 146 -5.83 -2.96 17.64
CA LYS A 146 -4.45 -3.35 17.35
C LYS A 146 -4.33 -4.82 16.98
N GLU A 147 -5.11 -5.69 17.61
CA GLU A 147 -5.16 -7.13 17.34
C GLU A 147 -5.67 -7.46 15.93
N LEU A 148 -6.39 -6.52 15.29
CA LEU A 148 -6.76 -6.65 13.89
C LEU A 148 -5.62 -6.16 13.00
N LEU A 149 -5.01 -5.01 13.32
CA LEU A 149 -3.88 -4.44 12.57
C LEU A 149 -2.68 -5.38 12.51
N ASP A 150 -2.34 -6.06 13.60
CA ASP A 150 -1.20 -6.99 13.69
C ASP A 150 -1.34 -8.24 12.79
N HIS A 151 -2.53 -8.46 12.22
CA HIS A 151 -2.86 -9.65 11.43
C HIS A 151 -3.45 -9.35 10.04
N CYS A 152 -3.52 -8.07 9.65
CA CYS A 152 -4.02 -7.67 8.35
C CYS A 152 -2.97 -6.84 7.61
N GLY A 153 -2.93 -6.93 6.28
CA GLY A 153 -2.28 -5.90 5.48
C GLY A 153 -3.08 -4.61 5.62
N VAL A 154 -2.44 -3.48 5.91
CA VAL A 154 -3.13 -2.20 6.08
C VAL A 154 -2.58 -1.20 5.09
N VAL A 155 -3.48 -0.53 4.39
CA VAL A 155 -3.14 0.50 3.43
C VAL A 155 -4.01 1.72 3.66
N GLN A 156 -3.36 2.86 3.82
CA GLN A 156 -4.02 4.15 3.89
C GLN A 156 -4.14 4.76 2.49
N SER A 157 -5.28 4.53 1.81
CA SER A 157 -5.55 5.05 0.47
C SER A 157 -7.04 4.89 0.12
N ASN A 158 -7.51 5.55 -0.94
CA ASN A 158 -8.82 5.28 -1.54
C ASN A 158 -8.71 4.34 -2.74
N ILE A 159 -9.84 3.74 -3.12
CA ILE A 159 -9.97 3.07 -4.41
C ILE A 159 -10.10 4.13 -5.51
N ALA A 160 -9.16 4.12 -6.45
CA ALA A 160 -9.22 4.93 -7.66
C ALA A 160 -9.99 4.22 -8.79
N LEU A 161 -9.72 2.92 -9.00
CA LEU A 161 -10.37 2.11 -10.04
C LEU A 161 -10.79 0.75 -9.47
N LEU A 162 -11.92 0.23 -9.94
CA LEU A 162 -12.41 -1.10 -9.57
C LEU A 162 -12.87 -1.86 -10.82
N ASN A 163 -12.18 -2.97 -11.12
CA ASN A 163 -12.65 -3.99 -12.04
C ASN A 163 -13.21 -5.18 -11.25
N TYR A 164 -14.50 -5.13 -10.93
CA TYR A 164 -15.16 -6.18 -10.13
C TYR A 164 -15.23 -7.53 -10.85
N ARG A 165 -15.28 -7.53 -12.20
CA ARG A 165 -15.37 -8.76 -13.01
C ARG A 165 -14.10 -9.59 -12.90
N HIS A 166 -12.94 -8.92 -12.96
CA HIS A 166 -11.63 -9.57 -12.85
C HIS A 166 -11.06 -9.56 -11.43
N LYS A 167 -11.78 -8.94 -10.49
CA LYS A 167 -11.41 -8.83 -9.07
C LYS A 167 -10.06 -8.14 -8.86
N ILE A 168 -9.93 -6.97 -9.48
CA ILE A 168 -8.74 -6.13 -9.42
C ILE A 168 -9.20 -4.72 -9.03
N LEU A 169 -8.51 -4.11 -8.08
CA LEU A 169 -8.67 -2.70 -7.76
C LEU A 169 -7.33 -1.98 -7.91
N MET A 170 -7.39 -0.69 -8.19
CA MET A 170 -6.25 0.23 -8.13
C MET A 170 -6.54 1.27 -7.06
N LEU A 171 -5.54 1.54 -6.23
CA LEU A 171 -5.58 2.58 -5.22
C LEU A 171 -5.12 3.92 -5.80
N GLU A 172 -5.41 5.01 -5.11
CA GLU A 172 -5.00 6.36 -5.53
C GLU A 172 -3.48 6.56 -5.60
N ASP A 173 -2.72 5.75 -4.87
CA ASP A 173 -1.26 5.73 -4.95
C ASP A 173 -0.73 4.72 -5.98
N GLU A 174 -1.55 4.39 -6.97
CA GLU A 174 -1.20 3.61 -8.15
C GLU A 174 -0.82 2.14 -7.85
N ARG A 175 -1.05 1.68 -6.61
CA ARG A 175 -0.94 0.25 -6.26
C ARG A 175 -2.14 -0.52 -6.76
N VAL A 176 -1.89 -1.57 -7.54
CA VAL A 176 -2.90 -2.49 -8.03
C VAL A 176 -2.94 -3.74 -7.13
N VAL A 177 -4.13 -4.08 -6.66
CA VAL A 177 -4.40 -5.20 -5.75
C VAL A 177 -5.40 -6.14 -6.38
N CYS A 178 -5.03 -7.42 -6.49
CA CYS A 178 -5.97 -8.46 -6.89
C CYS A 178 -6.55 -9.13 -5.63
N PHE A 179 -7.80 -9.59 -5.71
CA PHE A 179 -8.51 -10.15 -4.55
C PHE A 179 -9.42 -11.33 -4.93
N ASP A 180 -9.78 -12.15 -3.95
CA ASP A 180 -10.85 -13.15 -4.10
C ASP A 180 -12.22 -12.56 -3.74
N ARG A 181 -12.25 -11.72 -2.70
CA ARG A 181 -13.44 -11.03 -2.19
C ARG A 181 -13.10 -9.59 -1.83
N LEU A 182 -14.02 -8.68 -2.17
CA LEU A 182 -14.00 -7.28 -1.76
C LEU A 182 -15.26 -7.00 -0.96
N THR A 183 -15.11 -6.34 0.19
CA THR A 183 -16.22 -5.82 0.99
C THR A 183 -16.02 -4.32 1.16
N ILE A 184 -16.99 -3.53 0.75
CA ILE A 184 -17.04 -2.09 0.99
C ILE A 184 -18.08 -1.89 2.09
N LEU A 185 -17.63 -1.37 3.23
CA LEU A 185 -18.46 -1.14 4.41
C LEU A 185 -19.04 0.28 4.39
#